data_AF-A0A183LYW4-F1
#
_entry.id   AF-A0A183LYW4-F1
#
_cell.length_a   1.000
_cell.length_b   1.000
_cell.length_c   1.000
_cell.angle_alpha   90.00
_cell.angle_beta   90.00
_cell.angle_gamma   90.00
#
_symmetry.space_group_name_H-M   'P 1'
#
loop_
_entity.id
_entity.type
_entity.pdbx_description
1 polymer ?
#
loop_
_entity_poly.entity_id
_entity_poly.type
_entity_poly.pdbx_seq_one_letter_code
_entity_poly.pdbx_strand_id
1 'polypeptide(L)'
;MEKHQEKLRLEREEVKKARASKRHSKVAEEQESSKNNQVRRMDYHKQGLGGLSKERRKKLKEMILQKAKNELLEERRKELRNREDHIKKQAPPFDIDGLNQMQLEEKVKSWYEHVKQLESQKYEWEQRLRKQDEEINELTAQLCSIKGHFQKPILRKVAKPMSTDRLRAMSAAPNFMPKTGHKNLVEMKRKLSDDSNQGVVSYIFHTCMYKQLR
;
A
#
# COMPACT_ATOMS: atom_id res chain seq x y z
N MET A 1 -49.80 -22.80 37.03
CA MET A 1 -48.57 -23.39 36.44
C MET A 1 -48.55 -23.28 34.92
N GLU A 2 -49.61 -23.66 34.21
CA GLU A 2 -49.68 -23.58 32.73
C GLU A 2 -49.56 -22.16 32.15
N LYS A 3 -50.27 -21.17 32.72
CA LYS A 3 -50.19 -19.76 32.29
C LYS A 3 -48.77 -19.18 32.33
N HIS A 4 -47.92 -19.65 33.24
CA HIS A 4 -46.53 -19.21 33.35
C HIS A 4 -45.64 -19.84 32.27
N GLN A 5 -45.88 -21.12 31.94
CA GLN A 5 -45.18 -21.81 30.86
C GLN A 5 -45.54 -21.22 29.49
N GLU A 6 -46.79 -20.83 29.29
CA GLU A 6 -47.24 -20.18 28.06
C GLU A 6 -46.67 -18.77 27.89
N LYS A 7 -46.59 -17.99 28.97
CA LYS A 7 -45.89 -16.69 28.98
C LYS A 7 -44.41 -16.83 28.60
N LEU A 8 -43.71 -17.82 29.14
CA LEU A 8 -42.31 -18.11 28.79
C LEU A 8 -42.14 -18.57 27.33
N ARG A 9 -43.15 -19.26 26.76
CA ARG A 9 -43.12 -19.63 25.33
C ARG A 9 -43.29 -18.41 24.43
N LEU A 10 -44.25 -17.52 24.73
CA LEU A 10 -44.46 -16.29 23.99
C LEU A 10 -43.23 -15.38 24.02
N GLU A 11 -42.60 -15.21 25.19
CA GLU A 11 -41.37 -14.44 25.35
C GLU A 11 -40.21 -15.04 24.54
N ARG A 12 -40.07 -16.38 24.51
CA ARG A 12 -39.08 -17.06 23.67
C ARG A 12 -39.31 -16.86 22.19
N GLU A 13 -40.57 -16.86 21.73
CA GLU A 13 -40.92 -16.61 20.34
C GLU A 13 -40.69 -15.15 19.95
N GLU A 14 -41.00 -14.19 20.82
CA GLU A 14 -40.67 -12.77 20.60
C GLU A 14 -39.15 -12.54 20.52
N VAL A 15 -38.37 -13.14 21.42
CA VAL A 15 -36.90 -13.07 21.38
C VAL A 15 -36.35 -13.70 20.10
N LYS A 16 -36.91 -14.82 19.63
CA LYS A 16 -36.52 -15.42 18.34
C LYS A 16 -36.87 -14.49 17.17
N LYS A 17 -38.07 -13.91 17.16
CA LYS A 17 -38.53 -12.98 16.11
C LYS A 17 -37.68 -11.71 16.07
N ALA A 18 -37.34 -11.14 17.22
CA ALA A 18 -36.46 -9.98 17.34
C ALA A 18 -35.03 -10.31 16.85
N ARG A 19 -34.50 -11.50 17.17
CA ARG A 19 -33.20 -11.98 16.68
C ARG A 19 -33.22 -12.21 15.16
N ALA A 20 -34.30 -12.76 14.62
CA ALA A 20 -34.47 -12.95 13.18
C ALA A 20 -34.52 -11.60 12.45
N SER A 21 -35.29 -10.63 12.97
CA SER A 21 -35.39 -9.28 12.40
C SER A 21 -34.03 -8.57 12.36
N LYS A 22 -33.25 -8.62 13.45
CA LYS A 22 -31.88 -8.07 13.49
C LYS A 22 -30.95 -8.75 12.47
N ARG A 23 -31.08 -10.06 12.25
CA ARG A 23 -30.31 -10.78 11.22
C ARG A 23 -30.70 -10.35 9.81
N HIS A 24 -32.00 -10.21 9.53
CA HIS A 24 -32.47 -9.77 8.22
C HIS A 24 -32.06 -8.33 7.90
N SER A 25 -32.13 -7.41 8.88
CA SER A 25 -31.66 -6.02 8.71
C SER A 25 -30.15 -5.97 8.41
N LYS A 26 -29.34 -6.74 9.15
CA LYS A 26 -27.89 -6.81 8.90
C LYS A 26 -27.56 -7.40 7.51
N VAL A 27 -28.27 -8.44 7.09
CA VAL A 27 -28.10 -9.03 5.76
C VAL A 27 -28.53 -8.05 4.65
N ALA A 28 -29.59 -7.27 4.87
CA ALA A 28 -30.03 -6.25 3.90
C ALA A 28 -28.97 -5.14 3.72
N GLU A 29 -28.39 -4.64 4.82
CA GLU A 29 -27.33 -3.61 4.81
C GLU A 29 -26.03 -4.13 4.14
N GLU A 30 -25.67 -5.40 4.40
CA GLU A 30 -24.55 -6.08 3.73
C GLU A 30 -24.82 -6.30 2.22
N GLN A 31 -26.07 -6.59 1.83
CA GLN A 31 -26.43 -6.74 0.42
C GLN A 31 -26.45 -5.40 -0.33
N GLU A 32 -26.93 -4.33 0.31
CA GLU A 32 -27.01 -2.99 -0.29
C GLU A 32 -25.60 -2.40 -0.49
N SER A 33 -24.73 -2.53 0.51
CA SER A 33 -23.31 -2.19 0.38
C SER A 33 -22.60 -3.00 -0.70
N SER A 34 -22.92 -4.30 -0.84
CA SER A 34 -22.37 -5.17 -1.89
C SER A 34 -22.82 -4.75 -3.30
N LYS A 35 -24.10 -4.42 -3.49
CA LYS A 35 -24.64 -3.94 -4.78
C LYS A 35 -24.00 -2.60 -5.19
N ASN A 36 -23.86 -1.68 -4.25
CA ASN A 36 -23.24 -0.37 -4.50
C ASN A 36 -21.75 -0.50 -4.88
N ASN A 37 -21.05 -1.51 -4.32
CA ASN A 37 -19.67 -1.83 -4.65
C ASN A 37 -19.52 -2.51 -6.03
N GLN A 38 -20.55 -3.24 -6.49
CA GLN A 38 -20.58 -3.88 -7.81
C GLN A 38 -20.79 -2.86 -8.94
N VAL A 39 -21.68 -1.88 -8.77
CA VAL A 39 -21.96 -0.83 -9.77
C VAL A 39 -20.73 0.06 -10.06
N ARG A 40 -19.81 0.20 -9.09
CA ARG A 40 -18.57 0.98 -9.25
C ARG A 40 -17.44 0.22 -9.96
N ARG A 41 -17.57 -1.09 -10.17
CA ARG A 41 -16.60 -1.86 -10.96
C ARG A 41 -16.92 -1.70 -12.44
N MET A 42 -16.50 -0.57 -13.01
CA MET A 42 -16.34 -0.45 -14.45
C MET A 42 -15.30 -1.48 -14.89
N ASP A 43 -15.74 -2.54 -15.57
CA ASP A 43 -14.87 -3.51 -16.21
C ASP A 43 -14.18 -2.84 -17.40
N TYR A 44 -13.08 -2.15 -17.13
CA TYR A 44 -12.16 -1.74 -18.18
C TYR A 44 -11.56 -3.00 -18.77
N HIS A 45 -12.17 -3.50 -19.86
CA HIS A 45 -11.47 -4.38 -20.78
C HIS A 45 -10.23 -3.61 -21.25
N LYS A 46 -9.09 -3.88 -20.61
CA LYS A 46 -7.79 -3.39 -21.07
C LYS A 46 -7.58 -3.98 -22.45
N GLN A 47 -7.94 -3.24 -23.50
CA GLN A 47 -7.45 -3.47 -24.84
C GLN A 47 -5.93 -3.45 -24.71
N GLY A 48 -5.33 -4.64 -24.64
CA GLY A 48 -3.90 -4.77 -24.49
C GLY A 48 -3.25 -4.09 -25.69
N LEU A 49 -2.17 -3.34 -25.45
CA LEU A 49 -1.23 -2.94 -26.50
C LEU A 49 -0.91 -4.17 -27.35
N GLY A 50 -1.55 -4.23 -28.52
CA GLY A 50 -1.47 -5.35 -29.44
C GLY A 50 -0.04 -5.59 -29.89
N GLY A 51 0.32 -6.87 -30.06
CA GLY A 51 1.45 -7.28 -30.92
C GLY A 51 2.83 -7.45 -30.29
N LEU A 52 3.04 -7.13 -29.01
CA LEU A 52 4.36 -7.31 -28.37
C LEU A 52 4.47 -8.65 -27.63
N SER A 53 5.49 -9.46 -27.96
CA SER A 53 5.89 -10.66 -27.20
C SER A 53 6.07 -10.32 -25.70
N LYS A 54 5.71 -11.28 -24.84
CA LYS A 54 5.78 -11.18 -23.37
C LYS A 54 7.18 -10.76 -22.89
N GLU A 55 8.23 -11.28 -23.54
CA GLU A 55 9.63 -10.96 -23.24
C GLU A 55 9.97 -9.50 -23.56
N ARG A 56 9.59 -9.04 -24.76
CA ARG A 56 9.83 -7.65 -25.19
C ARG A 56 9.11 -6.66 -24.28
N ARG A 57 7.89 -6.99 -23.83
CA ARG A 57 7.14 -6.17 -22.86
C ARG A 57 7.82 -6.11 -21.50
N LYS A 58 8.40 -7.21 -21.02
CA LYS A 58 9.16 -7.25 -19.75
C LYS A 58 10.40 -6.37 -19.85
N LYS A 59 11.20 -6.53 -20.91
CA LYS A 59 12.40 -5.73 -21.16
C LYS A 59 12.09 -4.23 -21.26
N LEU A 60 11.00 -3.88 -21.95
CA LEU A 60 10.56 -2.49 -22.05
C LEU A 60 10.16 -1.89 -20.70
N LYS A 61 9.41 -2.63 -19.87
CA LYS A 61 9.09 -2.20 -18.50
C LYS A 61 10.35 -1.98 -17.66
N GLU A 62 11.32 -2.88 -17.77
CA GLU A 62 12.60 -2.76 -17.07
C GLU A 62 13.36 -1.51 -17.50
N MET A 63 13.48 -1.25 -18.81
CA MET A 63 14.13 -0.04 -19.33
C MET A 63 13.41 1.25 -18.87
N ILE A 64 12.08 1.26 -18.87
CA ILE A 64 11.29 2.41 -18.40
C ILE A 64 11.53 2.64 -16.91
N LEU A 65 11.52 1.58 -16.09
CA LEU A 65 11.80 1.68 -14.65
C LEU A 65 13.24 2.11 -14.37
N GLN A 66 14.21 1.60 -15.12
CA GLN A 66 15.60 2.02 -15.03
C GLN A 66 15.77 3.50 -15.39
N LYS A 67 15.14 3.95 -16.48
CA LYS A 67 15.13 5.36 -16.88
C LYS A 67 14.50 6.25 -15.81
N ALA A 68 13.30 5.90 -15.33
CA ALA A 68 12.60 6.64 -14.27
C ALA A 68 13.41 6.70 -12.96
N LYS A 69 14.11 5.60 -12.61
CA LYS A 69 15.01 5.57 -11.45
C LYS A 69 16.18 6.53 -11.63
N ASN A 70 16.77 6.58 -12.82
CA ASN A 70 17.90 7.46 -13.11
C ASN A 70 17.47 8.93 -13.08
N GLU A 71 16.32 9.26 -13.69
CA GLU A 71 15.74 10.61 -13.65
C GLU A 71 15.47 11.07 -12.22
N LEU A 72 14.88 10.20 -11.37
CA LEU A 72 14.63 10.51 -9.96
C LEU A 72 15.92 10.76 -9.15
N LEU A 73 17.02 10.07 -9.49
CA LEU A 73 18.32 10.32 -8.86
C LEU A 73 18.96 11.62 -9.35
N GLU A 74 18.80 11.95 -10.63
CA GLU A 74 19.30 13.19 -11.22
C GLU A 74 18.56 14.41 -10.67
N GLU A 75 17.22 14.33 -10.57
CA GLU A 75 16.39 15.34 -9.92
C GLU A 75 16.83 15.58 -8.48
N ARG A 76 17.03 14.51 -7.69
CA ARG A 76 17.54 14.65 -6.32
C ARG A 76 18.90 15.36 -6.26
N ARG A 77 19.80 15.06 -7.20
CA ARG A 77 21.11 15.74 -7.26
C ARG A 77 20.95 17.21 -7.63
N LYS A 78 20.03 17.54 -8.53
CA LYS A 78 19.72 18.92 -8.91
C LYS A 78 19.09 19.69 -7.75
N GLU A 79 18.16 19.07 -7.02
CA GLU A 79 17.57 19.63 -5.79
C GLU A 79 18.63 19.89 -4.73
N LEU A 80 19.58 18.96 -4.53
CA LEU A 80 20.67 19.15 -3.57
C LEU A 80 21.56 20.34 -3.97
N ARG A 81 21.95 20.45 -5.24
CA ARG A 81 22.71 21.61 -5.74
C ARG A 81 21.93 22.92 -5.55
N ASN A 82 20.66 22.95 -5.94
CA ASN A 82 19.81 24.12 -5.77
C ASN A 82 19.67 24.51 -4.29
N ARG A 83 19.60 23.51 -3.39
CA ARG A 83 19.57 23.72 -1.94
C ARG A 83 20.88 24.32 -1.45
N GLU A 84 22.02 23.79 -1.86
CA GLU A 84 23.34 24.34 -1.53
C GLU A 84 23.51 25.77 -2.04
N ASP A 85 23.11 26.04 -3.28
CA ASP A 85 23.16 27.38 -3.88
C ASP A 85 22.22 28.35 -3.16
N HIS A 86 21.03 27.90 -2.75
CA HIS A 86 20.11 28.70 -1.97
C HIS A 86 20.67 29.03 -0.58
N ILE A 87 21.25 28.04 0.11
CA ILE A 87 21.88 28.24 1.42
C ILE A 87 23.04 29.23 1.30
N LYS A 88 23.91 29.09 0.29
CA LYS A 88 25.02 30.03 0.07
C LYS A 88 24.54 31.47 -0.17
N LYS A 89 23.40 31.65 -0.84
CA LYS A 89 22.79 32.98 -1.05
C LYS A 89 22.19 33.56 0.23
N GLN A 90 21.50 32.74 1.02
CA GLN A 90 20.80 33.19 2.23
C GLN A 90 21.74 33.36 3.44
N ALA A 91 22.77 32.54 3.53
CA ALA A 91 23.76 32.53 4.59
C ALA A 91 25.17 32.51 3.98
N PRO A 92 25.63 33.65 3.43
CA PRO A 92 27.01 33.78 2.97
C PRO A 92 27.98 33.63 4.16
N PRO A 93 29.25 33.26 3.90
CA PRO A 93 30.26 33.17 4.95
C PRO A 93 30.35 34.46 5.79
N PHE A 94 30.36 34.30 7.11
CA PHE A 94 30.44 35.43 8.04
C PHE A 94 31.90 35.82 8.24
N ASP A 95 32.40 36.71 7.38
CA ASP A 95 33.75 37.25 7.48
C ASP A 95 33.82 38.39 8.50
N ILE A 96 34.75 38.34 9.45
CA ILE A 96 34.94 39.35 10.49
C ILE A 96 36.30 40.04 10.40
N ASP A 97 37.14 39.62 9.46
CA ASP A 97 38.52 40.07 9.41
C ASP A 97 38.61 41.51 8.89
N GLY A 98 39.38 42.36 9.58
CA GLY A 98 39.63 43.75 9.17
C GLY A 98 38.50 44.75 9.43
N LEU A 99 37.44 44.37 10.15
CA LEU A 99 36.34 45.28 10.51
C LEU A 99 36.66 46.11 11.78
N ASN A 100 36.34 47.41 11.72
CA ASN A 100 36.38 48.28 12.90
C ASN A 100 35.21 48.00 13.84
N GLN A 101 35.32 48.36 15.14
CA GLN A 101 34.30 48.08 16.15
C GLN A 101 32.89 48.55 15.76
N MET A 102 32.76 49.77 15.22
CA MET A 102 31.46 50.28 14.75
C MET A 102 30.87 49.46 13.60
N GLN A 103 31.70 49.04 12.65
CA GLN A 103 31.27 48.25 11.50
C GLN A 103 30.86 46.83 11.93
N LEU A 104 31.54 46.28 12.94
CA LEU A 104 31.19 45.00 13.53
C LEU A 104 29.83 45.05 14.21
N GLU A 105 29.55 46.10 15.00
CA GLU A 105 28.26 46.29 15.67
C GLU A 105 27.10 46.44 14.67
N GLU A 106 27.30 47.20 13.59
CA GLU A 106 26.31 47.35 12.52
C GLU A 106 26.03 46.01 11.82
N LYS A 107 27.09 45.27 11.50
CA LYS A 107 26.98 43.95 10.86
C LYS A 107 26.20 42.96 11.73
N VAL A 108 26.48 42.91 13.03
CA VAL A 108 25.76 42.04 13.97
C VAL A 108 24.28 42.40 14.04
N LYS A 109 23.93 43.69 14.11
CA LYS A 109 22.54 44.15 14.12
C LYS A 109 21.80 43.79 12.82
N SER A 110 22.45 43.97 11.67
CA SER A 110 21.89 43.59 10.37
C SER A 110 21.60 42.08 10.28
N TRP A 111 22.55 41.25 10.71
CA TRP A 111 22.37 39.80 10.74
C TRP A 111 21.29 39.34 11.71
N TYR A 112 21.16 40.01 12.86
CA TYR A 112 20.08 39.72 13.81
C TYR A 112 18.69 39.97 13.18
N GLU A 113 18.51 41.08 12.49
CA GLU A 113 17.22 41.37 11.82
C GLU A 113 16.97 40.39 10.65
N HIS A 114 18.03 40.01 9.90
CA HIS A 114 17.92 38.99 8.85
C HIS A 114 17.47 37.62 9.40
N VAL A 115 18.07 37.16 10.51
CA VAL A 115 17.68 35.90 11.17
C VAL A 115 16.24 35.96 11.64
N LYS A 116 15.82 37.05 12.27
CA LYS A 116 14.43 37.25 12.71
C LYS A 116 13.43 37.16 11.56
N GLN A 117 13.76 37.73 10.39
CA GLN A 117 12.94 37.61 9.19
C GLN A 117 12.89 36.16 8.68
N LEU A 118 14.02 35.45 8.65
CA LEU A 118 14.07 34.05 8.25
C LEU A 118 13.26 33.15 9.18
N GLU A 119 13.29 33.39 10.49
CA GLU A 119 12.47 32.67 11.47
C GLU A 119 10.98 32.88 11.23
N SER A 120 10.57 34.11 10.94
CA SER A 120 9.18 34.41 10.59
C SER A 120 8.76 33.68 9.31
N GLN A 121 9.59 33.70 8.27
CA GLN A 121 9.32 32.98 7.01
C GLN A 121 9.25 31.46 7.23
N LYS A 122 10.16 30.90 8.03
CA LYS A 122 10.15 29.48 8.40
C LYS A 122 8.82 29.11 9.05
N TYR A 123 8.35 29.90 10.01
CA TYR A 123 7.08 29.66 10.67
C TYR A 123 5.90 29.68 9.68
N GLU A 124 5.85 30.65 8.78
CA GLU A 124 4.81 30.68 7.73
C GLU A 124 4.81 29.40 6.88
N TRP A 125 5.99 28.92 6.46
CA TRP A 125 6.12 27.68 5.70
C TRP A 125 5.68 26.45 6.48
N GLU A 126 6.06 26.35 7.75
CA GLU A 126 5.63 25.25 8.63
C GLU A 126 4.10 25.22 8.76
N GLN A 127 3.47 26.37 8.92
CA GLN A 127 2.01 26.46 9.00
C GLN A 127 1.31 26.10 7.69
N ARG A 128 1.89 26.47 6.53
CA ARG A 128 1.36 26.06 5.22
C ARG A 128 1.51 24.56 5.02
N LEU A 129 2.67 23.99 5.38
CA LEU A 129 2.93 22.56 5.25
C LEU A 129 1.97 21.74 6.11
N ARG A 130 1.72 22.15 7.37
CA ARG A 130 0.72 21.51 8.25
C ARG A 130 -0.66 21.43 7.62
N LYS A 131 -1.14 22.54 7.04
CA LYS A 131 -2.44 22.58 6.35
C LYS A 131 -2.48 21.65 5.14
N GLN A 132 -1.41 21.61 4.36
CA GLN A 132 -1.30 20.71 3.21
C GLN A 132 -1.26 19.24 3.65
N ASP A 133 -0.56 18.91 4.73
CA ASP A 133 -0.53 17.56 5.29
C ASP A 133 -1.92 17.12 5.79
N GLU A 134 -2.64 18.03 6.46
CA GLU A 134 -4.03 17.81 6.88
C GLU A 134 -4.94 17.54 5.67
N GLU A 135 -4.84 18.36 4.62
CA GLU A 135 -5.61 18.19 3.37
C GLU A 135 -5.28 16.86 2.68
N ILE A 136 -3.99 16.50 2.56
CA ILE A 136 -3.56 15.22 1.99
C ILE A 136 -4.13 14.05 2.80
N ASN A 137 -4.10 14.13 4.13
CA ASN A 137 -4.63 13.09 5.01
C ASN A 137 -6.16 12.95 4.85
N GLU A 138 -6.88 14.06 4.78
CA GLU A 138 -8.32 14.06 4.55
C GLU A 138 -8.66 13.43 3.19
N LEU A 139 -8.01 13.88 2.12
CA LEU A 139 -8.21 13.33 0.76
C LEU A 139 -7.83 11.85 0.70
N THR A 140 -6.79 11.43 1.41
CA THR A 140 -6.39 10.02 1.48
C THR A 140 -7.43 9.18 2.21
N ALA A 141 -8.02 9.71 3.29
CA ALA A 141 -9.11 9.04 4.00
C ALA A 141 -10.38 8.93 3.13
N GLN A 142 -10.73 9.99 2.39
CA GLN A 142 -11.83 9.97 1.42
C GLN A 142 -11.57 8.96 0.30
N LEU A 143 -10.36 8.90 -0.25
CA LEU A 143 -10.00 7.90 -1.27
C LEU A 143 -10.14 6.47 -0.73
N CYS A 144 -9.72 6.23 0.51
CA CYS A 144 -9.86 4.94 1.16
C CYS A 144 -11.33 4.53 1.35
N SER A 145 -12.21 5.46 1.74
CA SER A 145 -13.63 5.18 1.90
C SER A 145 -14.32 4.90 0.56
N ILE A 146 -13.94 5.61 -0.51
CA ILE A 146 -14.49 5.44 -1.87
C ILE A 146 -14.05 4.11 -2.51
N LYS A 147 -12.78 3.72 -2.33
CA LYS A 147 -12.20 2.49 -2.91
C LYS A 147 -12.75 1.20 -2.26
N GLY A 148 -13.49 1.35 -1.16
CA GLY A 148 -14.15 0.27 -0.45
C GLY A 148 -13.30 -0.25 0.71
N HIS A 149 -13.86 -0.20 1.90
CA HIS A 149 -13.32 -0.85 3.10
C HIS A 149 -13.47 -2.37 2.94
N PHE A 150 -12.61 -2.98 2.13
CA PHE A 150 -12.56 -4.44 1.99
C PHE A 150 -12.04 -5.03 3.29
N GLN A 151 -12.95 -5.29 4.25
CA GLN A 151 -12.62 -6.08 5.42
C GLN A 151 -12.21 -7.46 4.93
N LYS A 152 -10.91 -7.74 5.03
CA LYS A 152 -10.38 -9.05 4.67
C LYS A 152 -11.04 -10.06 5.59
N PRO A 153 -11.91 -10.96 5.08
CA PRO A 153 -12.60 -11.91 5.94
C PRO A 153 -11.57 -12.78 6.65
N ILE A 154 -11.88 -13.23 7.87
CA ILE A 154 -11.02 -14.13 8.64
C ILE A 154 -10.81 -15.40 7.80
N LEU A 155 -9.62 -15.53 7.21
CA LEU A 155 -9.29 -16.65 6.34
C LEU A 155 -9.21 -17.91 7.20
N ARG A 156 -10.12 -18.86 6.97
CA ARG A 156 -9.93 -20.21 7.51
C ARG A 156 -8.78 -20.89 6.78
N LYS A 157 -7.98 -21.68 7.50
CA LYS A 157 -6.89 -22.47 6.92
C LYS A 157 -7.49 -23.50 5.94
N VAL A 158 -7.50 -23.17 4.66
CA VAL A 158 -7.84 -24.11 3.59
C VAL A 158 -6.68 -25.09 3.42
N ALA A 159 -6.96 -26.40 3.42
CA ALA A 159 -5.96 -27.40 3.09
C ALA A 159 -5.47 -27.14 1.66
N LYS A 160 -4.19 -26.81 1.51
CA LYS A 160 -3.57 -26.66 0.18
C LYS A 160 -3.67 -28.01 -0.53
N PRO A 161 -4.11 -28.09 -1.80
CA PRO A 161 -3.85 -29.28 -2.60
C PRO A 161 -2.34 -29.54 -2.55
N MET A 162 -1.96 -30.82 -2.46
CA MET A 162 -0.57 -31.24 -2.26
C MET A 162 0.32 -30.56 -3.30
N SER A 163 1.25 -29.71 -2.83
CA SER A 163 2.21 -29.07 -3.74
C SER A 163 3.16 -30.10 -4.31
N THR A 164 3.66 -29.84 -5.50
CA THR A 164 4.61 -30.69 -6.22
C THR A 164 5.85 -31.01 -5.39
N ASP A 165 6.33 -30.06 -4.59
CA ASP A 165 7.46 -30.27 -3.67
C ASP A 165 7.12 -31.21 -2.52
N ARG A 166 5.87 -31.17 -2.03
CA ARG A 166 5.39 -32.06 -0.96
C ARG A 166 5.20 -33.49 -1.47
N LEU A 167 4.80 -33.64 -2.73
CA LEU A 167 4.78 -34.92 -3.45
C LEU A 167 6.21 -35.44 -3.73
N ARG A 168 7.16 -34.55 -4.06
CA ARG A 168 8.58 -34.89 -4.20
C ARG A 168 9.20 -35.36 -2.87
N ALA A 169 8.86 -34.71 -1.76
CA ALA A 169 9.31 -35.12 -0.43
C ALA A 169 8.69 -36.46 0.02
N MET A 170 7.42 -36.73 -0.32
CA MET A 170 6.78 -38.02 -0.05
C MET A 170 7.31 -39.17 -0.92
N SER A 171 7.86 -38.87 -2.10
CA SER A 171 8.47 -39.86 -3.00
C SER A 171 9.96 -40.09 -2.77
N ALA A 172 10.65 -39.14 -2.13
CA ALA A 172 12.00 -39.35 -1.59
C ALA A 172 12.00 -40.20 -0.29
N ALA A 173 10.83 -40.39 0.33
CA ALA A 173 10.66 -41.35 1.42
C ALA A 173 10.40 -42.75 0.81
N PRO A 174 11.22 -43.78 1.12
CA PRO A 174 11.19 -45.04 0.39
C PRO A 174 9.94 -45.91 0.62
N ASN A 175 8.97 -45.49 1.43
CA ASN A 175 7.75 -46.26 1.73
C ASN A 175 6.50 -45.37 1.88
N PHE A 176 6.03 -44.74 0.80
CA PHE A 176 4.66 -44.20 0.79
C PHE A 176 3.86 -44.72 -0.42
N MET A 177 2.95 -45.65 -0.15
CA MET A 177 1.97 -46.12 -1.13
C MET A 177 0.66 -45.34 -0.99
N PRO A 178 0.27 -44.48 -1.94
CA PRO A 178 -1.09 -43.97 -1.99
C PRO A 178 -2.01 -45.06 -2.54
N LYS A 179 -2.96 -45.52 -1.71
CA LYS A 179 -4.07 -46.36 -2.16
C LYS A 179 -4.99 -45.52 -3.04
N THR A 180 -4.94 -45.67 -4.35
CA THR A 180 -6.07 -45.69 -5.31
C THR A 180 -5.61 -45.40 -6.74
N GLY A 181 -6.19 -46.14 -7.70
CA GLY A 181 -5.63 -46.38 -9.01
C GLY A 181 -5.84 -45.33 -10.11
N HIS A 182 -5.22 -45.65 -11.25
CA HIS A 182 -5.27 -44.99 -12.58
C HIS A 182 -4.35 -43.75 -12.73
N LYS A 183 -3.49 -43.54 -13.74
CA LYS A 183 -3.18 -44.14 -15.08
C LYS A 183 -1.71 -43.74 -15.47
N ASN A 184 -1.19 -44.41 -16.50
CA ASN A 184 0.18 -44.45 -17.06
C ASN A 184 1.11 -43.21 -16.98
N LEU A 185 2.37 -43.48 -16.60
CA LEU A 185 3.50 -42.54 -16.38
C LEU A 185 4.09 -41.92 -17.67
N VAL A 186 3.92 -42.57 -18.81
CA VAL A 186 4.62 -42.23 -20.07
C VAL A 186 4.06 -40.96 -20.73
N GLU A 187 2.78 -40.65 -20.49
CA GLU A 187 2.11 -39.51 -21.14
C GLU A 187 2.45 -38.16 -20.49
N MET A 188 2.89 -38.18 -19.23
CA MET A 188 3.14 -36.98 -18.42
C MET A 188 4.54 -36.38 -18.64
N LYS A 189 5.49 -37.17 -19.13
CA LYS A 189 6.90 -36.77 -19.26
C LYS A 189 7.16 -35.79 -20.41
N ARG A 190 6.22 -35.63 -21.35
CA ARG A 190 6.37 -34.77 -22.55
C ARG A 190 6.01 -33.30 -22.34
N LYS A 191 5.38 -32.90 -21.22
CA LYS A 191 4.82 -31.55 -21.04
C LYS A 191 5.55 -30.63 -20.04
N LEU A 192 6.72 -31.02 -19.53
CA LEU A 192 7.40 -30.34 -18.39
C LEU A 192 8.61 -29.47 -18.75
N SER A 193 8.89 -29.21 -20.03
CA SER A 193 10.11 -28.49 -20.43
C SER A 193 10.05 -26.94 -20.42
N ASP A 194 8.88 -26.30 -20.24
CA ASP A 194 8.77 -24.86 -20.59
C ASP A 194 8.53 -23.84 -19.44
N ASP A 195 8.30 -24.24 -18.18
CA ASP A 195 7.83 -23.29 -17.14
C ASP A 195 8.86 -22.96 -16.04
N SER A 196 10.07 -22.56 -16.43
CA SER A 196 11.09 -22.06 -15.48
C SER A 196 11.35 -20.57 -15.64
N ASN A 197 10.36 -19.71 -15.34
CA ASN A 197 10.64 -18.29 -15.03
C ASN A 197 9.43 -17.50 -14.48
N GLN A 198 9.11 -17.65 -13.18
CA GLN A 198 8.23 -16.70 -12.49
C GLN A 198 8.49 -16.70 -10.97
N GLY A 199 9.47 -15.92 -10.54
CA GLY A 199 9.84 -15.82 -9.13
C GLY A 199 10.61 -14.56 -8.76
N VAL A 200 10.23 -13.37 -9.26
CA VAL A 200 10.85 -12.11 -8.82
C VAL A 200 9.87 -10.94 -8.88
N VAL A 201 8.73 -10.99 -8.17
CA VAL A 201 7.87 -9.82 -7.94
C VAL A 201 7.20 -9.91 -6.57
N SER A 202 7.98 -9.91 -5.48
CA SER A 202 7.42 -9.91 -4.11
C SER A 202 8.03 -8.87 -3.17
N TYR A 203 9.05 -8.11 -3.58
CA TYR A 203 9.85 -7.30 -2.64
C TYR A 203 9.60 -5.79 -2.63
N ILE A 204 8.57 -5.28 -3.32
CA ILE A 204 8.30 -3.83 -3.39
C ILE A 204 7.15 -3.39 -2.45
N PHE A 205 6.31 -4.30 -1.97
CA PHE A 205 5.17 -3.93 -1.12
C PHE A 205 5.47 -3.78 0.38
N HIS A 206 6.68 -4.12 0.84
CA HIS A 206 6.99 -4.19 2.28
C HIS A 206 7.55 -2.90 2.89
N THR A 207 7.97 -1.91 2.09
CA THR A 207 8.52 -0.64 2.59
C THR A 207 7.46 0.44 2.86
N CYS A 208 6.20 0.24 2.46
CA CYS A 208 5.13 1.23 2.66
C CYS A 208 4.44 1.15 4.03
N MET A 209 4.77 0.18 4.88
CA MET A 209 4.09 -0.05 6.18
C MET A 209 4.96 0.19 7.42
N TYR A 210 6.23 0.60 7.27
CA TYR A 210 7.16 0.76 8.40
C TYR A 210 7.61 2.20 8.68
N LYS A 211 6.74 3.18 8.43
CA LYS A 211 6.99 4.58 8.84
C LYS A 211 5.86 5.24 9.64
N GLN A 212 4.83 4.47 10.06
CA GLN A 212 3.74 4.98 10.90
C GLN A 212 3.94 4.74 12.42
N LEU A 213 5.13 4.32 12.86
CA LEU A 213 5.48 4.25 14.28
C LEU A 213 6.92 4.74 14.49
N ARG A 214 7.10 6.05 14.54
CA ARG A 214 8.01 6.74 15.45
C ARG A 214 7.72 8.23 15.46
#